data_AF-A0A8B4QCQ0-F1
#
_entry.id   AF-A0A8B4QCQ0-F1
#
_cell.length_a   1.000
_cell.length_b   1.000
_cell.length_c   1.000
_cell.angle_alpha   90.00
_cell.angle_beta   90.00
_cell.angle_gamma   90.00
#
_symmetry.space_group_name_H-M   'P 1'
#
loop_
_entity.id
_entity.type
_entity.pdbx_description
1 polymer ?
#
loop_
_entity_poly.entity_id
_entity_poly.type
_entity_poly.pdbx_seq_one_letter_code
_entity_poly.pdbx_strand_id
1 'polypeptide(L)'
;MLLAAVLSNSKYLFLSGVITLLPILTLLNLRLQVENMSEEAFHETQRNGMIGAIGMVILIVGIYLLSGYYKPATAVLMGLCIYVIYMFGSKLIVA
;
A
#
# COMPACT_ATOMS: atom_id res chain seq x y z
N MET A 1 -6.03 -1.27 6.26
CA MET A 1 -5.87 -1.52 7.72
C MET A 1 -7.13 -1.18 8.52
N LEU A 2 -7.80 -0.04 8.28
CA LEU A 2 -9.03 0.31 9.00
C LEU A 2 -10.16 -0.74 8.84
N LEU A 3 -10.41 -1.23 7.62
CA LEU A 3 -11.37 -2.31 7.35
C LEU A 3 -10.98 -3.64 8.01
N ALA A 4 -9.69 -3.97 8.04
CA ALA A 4 -9.18 -5.16 8.70
C ALA A 4 -9.33 -5.07 10.23
N ALA A 5 -9.08 -3.89 10.81
CA ALA A 5 -9.29 -3.62 12.24
C ALA A 5 -10.78 -3.62 12.62
N VAL A 6 -11.65 -3.11 11.75
CA VAL A 6 -13.11 -3.14 11.91
C VAL A 6 -13.66 -4.57 11.80
N LEU A 7 -13.17 -5.37 10.84
CA LEU A 7 -13.54 -6.78 10.72
C LEU A 7 -12.99 -7.63 11.86
N SER A 8 -11.76 -7.37 12.31
CA SER A 8 -11.12 -8.05 13.44
C SER A 8 -11.84 -7.79 14.77
N ASN A 9 -12.45 -6.59 14.94
CA ASN A 9 -13.30 -6.26 16.09
C ASN A 9 -14.73 -6.85 16.01
N SER A 10 -15.14 -7.43 14.89
CA SER A 10 -16.45 -8.09 14.80
C SER A 10 -16.40 -9.45 15.51
N LYS A 11 -17.54 -9.94 16.05
CA LYS A 11 -17.64 -11.23 16.77
C LYS A 11 -17.27 -12.49 15.93
N TYR A 12 -16.81 -12.31 14.70
CA TYR A 12 -16.43 -13.38 13.78
C TYR A 12 -14.94 -13.76 13.95
N LEU A 13 -14.65 -14.58 14.97
CA LEU A 13 -13.31 -15.11 15.27
C LEU A 13 -12.62 -15.76 14.05
N PHE A 14 -13.40 -16.42 13.19
CA PHE A 14 -12.91 -16.98 11.93
C PHE A 14 -12.38 -15.92 10.96
N LEU A 15 -13.10 -14.82 10.81
CA LEU A 15 -12.73 -13.73 9.89
C LEU A 15 -11.48 -12.97 10.39
N SER A 16 -11.36 -12.79 11.71
CA SER A 16 -10.14 -12.27 12.33
C SER A 16 -8.92 -13.18 12.09
N GLY A 17 -9.11 -14.50 12.19
CA GLY A 17 -8.09 -15.49 11.84
C GLY A 17 -7.62 -15.39 10.38
N VAL A 18 -8.55 -15.27 9.44
CA VAL A 18 -8.23 -15.08 8.00
C VAL A 18 -7.43 -13.79 7.77
N ILE A 19 -7.85 -12.67 8.38
CA ILE A 19 -7.16 -11.39 8.26
C ILE A 19 -5.73 -11.46 8.80
N THR A 20 -5.53 -12.17 9.90
CA THR A 20 -4.20 -12.32 10.52
C THR A 20 -3.29 -13.23 9.71
N LEU A 21 -3.85 -14.21 9.00
CA LEU A 21 -3.10 -15.09 8.10
C LEU A 21 -2.69 -14.43 6.78
N LEU A 22 -3.46 -13.45 6.28
CA LEU A 22 -3.17 -12.77 5.01
C LEU A 22 -1.74 -12.18 4.93
N PRO A 23 -1.24 -11.43 5.94
CA PRO A 23 0.15 -10.97 5.95
C PRO A 23 1.17 -12.12 5.90
N ILE A 24 0.92 -13.22 6.64
CA ILE A 24 1.82 -14.38 6.69
C ILE A 24 1.89 -15.05 5.32
N LEU A 25 0.75 -15.29 4.67
CA LEU A 25 0.68 -15.84 3.32
C LEU A 25 1.37 -14.92 2.30
N THR A 26 1.26 -13.61 2.48
CA THR A 26 1.93 -12.62 1.63
C THR A 26 3.45 -12.71 1.75
N LEU A 27 3.98 -12.83 2.97
CA LEU A 27 5.42 -13.01 3.20
C LEU A 27 5.94 -14.33 2.64
N LEU A 28 5.18 -15.42 2.80
CA LEU A 28 5.54 -16.72 2.22
C LEU A 28 5.58 -16.67 0.70
N ASN A 29 4.61 -16.01 0.07
CA ASN A 29 4.57 -15.83 -1.37
C ASN A 29 5.73 -14.96 -1.88
N LEU A 30 6.06 -13.87 -1.15
CA LEU A 30 7.23 -13.05 -1.48
C LEU A 30 8.53 -13.84 -1.39
N ARG A 31 8.70 -14.69 -0.37
CA ARG A 31 9.87 -15.55 -0.26
C ARG A 31 9.99 -16.48 -1.48
N LEU A 32 8.91 -17.16 -1.84
CA LEU A 32 8.89 -18.05 -3.00
C LEU A 32 9.12 -17.30 -4.31
N GLN A 33 8.63 -16.07 -4.44
CA GLN A 33 8.93 -15.23 -5.61
C GLN A 33 10.40 -14.85 -5.67
N VAL A 34 10.99 -14.42 -4.56
CA VAL A 34 12.41 -14.02 -4.52
C VAL A 34 13.34 -15.20 -4.80
N GLU A 35 13.03 -16.41 -4.32
CA GLU A 35 13.82 -17.62 -4.59
C GLU A 35 13.80 -18.07 -6.07
N ASN A 36 12.75 -17.71 -6.83
CA ASN A 36 12.58 -18.14 -8.23
C ASN A 36 12.74 -17.00 -9.25
N MET A 37 13.18 -15.81 -8.82
CA MET A 37 13.26 -14.61 -9.64
C MET A 37 14.70 -14.34 -10.08
N SER A 38 14.89 -13.84 -11.31
CA SER A 38 16.21 -13.41 -11.80
C SER A 38 16.68 -12.13 -11.11
N GLU A 39 18.00 -11.88 -11.09
CA GLU A 39 18.56 -10.66 -10.48
C GLU A 39 17.98 -9.37 -11.09
N GLU A 40 17.78 -9.33 -12.40
CA GLU A 40 17.17 -8.18 -13.10
C GLU A 40 15.74 -7.91 -12.60
N ALA A 41 14.92 -8.95 -12.53
CA ALA A 41 13.55 -8.85 -12.04
C ALA A 41 13.47 -8.52 -10.54
N PHE A 42 14.46 -8.97 -9.76
CA PHE A 42 14.60 -8.62 -8.35
C PHE A 42 14.86 -7.12 -8.17
N HIS A 43 15.81 -6.55 -8.90
CA HIS A 43 16.11 -5.12 -8.83
C HIS A 43 14.96 -4.24 -9.31
N GLU A 44 14.25 -4.64 -10.37
CA GLU A 44 13.07 -3.93 -10.83
C GLU A 44 11.94 -3.96 -9.78
N THR A 45 11.68 -5.14 -9.20
CA THR A 45 10.69 -5.33 -8.14
C THR A 45 11.04 -4.51 -6.90
N GLN A 46 12.32 -4.50 -6.50
CA GLN A 46 12.81 -3.72 -5.37
C GLN A 46 12.64 -2.21 -5.60
N ARG A 47 12.97 -1.73 -6.81
CA ARG A 47 12.80 -0.32 -7.22
C ARG A 47 11.33 0.08 -7.21
N ASN A 48 10.46 -0.74 -7.78
CA ASN A 48 9.01 -0.53 -7.75
C ASN A 48 8.47 -0.54 -6.31
N GLY A 49 8.98 -1.42 -5.45
CA GLY A 49 8.65 -1.48 -4.03
C GLY A 49 9.04 -0.19 -3.29
N MET A 50 10.24 0.35 -3.53
CA MET A 50 10.69 1.61 -2.93
C MET A 50 9.83 2.80 -3.40
N ILE A 51 9.51 2.88 -4.70
CA ILE A 51 8.65 3.92 -5.26
C ILE A 51 7.26 3.86 -4.61
N GLY A 52 6.69 2.66 -4.46
CA GLY A 52 5.40 2.45 -3.80
C GLY A 52 5.43 2.84 -2.32
N ALA A 53 6.51 2.54 -1.60
CA ALA A 53 6.68 2.93 -0.20
C ALA A 53 6.71 4.46 -0.03
N ILE A 54 7.46 5.16 -0.88
CA ILE A 54 7.49 6.62 -0.92
C ILE A 54 6.09 7.17 -1.27
N GLY A 55 5.42 6.57 -2.25
CA GLY A 55 4.05 6.94 -2.63
C GLY A 55 3.07 6.84 -1.46
N MET A 56 3.18 5.79 -0.63
CA MET A 56 2.34 5.66 0.56
C MET A 56 2.60 6.74 1.60
N VAL A 57 3.85 7.18 1.78
CA VAL A 57 4.16 8.33 2.65
C VAL A 57 3.51 9.60 2.11
N ILE A 58 3.62 9.86 0.80
CA ILE A 58 2.99 11.00 0.12
C ILE A 58 1.47 10.98 0.33
N LEU A 59 0.84 9.82 0.17
CA LEU A 59 -0.59 9.66 0.38
C LEU A 59 -1.00 10.00 1.83
N ILE A 60 -0.31 9.42 2.82
CA ILE A 60 -0.64 9.62 4.24
C ILE A 60 -0.42 11.08 4.64
N VAL A 61 0.72 11.66 4.30
CA VAL A 61 1.05 13.06 4.61
C VAL A 61 0.09 14.00 3.88
N GLY A 62 -0.21 13.73 2.61
CA GLY A 62 -1.16 14.51 1.83
C GLY A 62 -2.55 14.52 2.46
N ILE A 63 -3.09 13.35 2.84
CA ILE A 63 -4.38 13.25 3.52
C ILE A 63 -4.35 13.98 4.86
N TYR A 64 -3.28 13.82 5.64
CA TYR A 64 -3.15 14.48 6.94
C TYR A 64 -3.20 16.01 6.82
N LEU A 65 -2.41 16.58 5.92
CA LEU A 65 -2.38 18.02 5.67
C LEU A 65 -3.72 18.53 5.12
N LEU A 66 -4.32 17.84 4.15
CA LEU A 66 -5.59 18.21 3.55
C LEU A 66 -6.77 18.11 4.53
N SER A 67 -6.70 17.18 5.50
CA SER A 67 -7.73 17.02 6.53
C SER A 67 -7.82 18.22 7.48
N GLY A 68 -6.78 19.06 7.54
CA GLY A 68 -6.81 20.33 8.29
C GLY A 68 -7.65 21.43 7.61
N TYR A 69 -7.86 21.32 6.30
CA TYR A 69 -8.53 22.36 5.50
C TYR A 69 -9.87 21.90 4.90
N TYR A 70 -10.08 20.59 4.75
CA TYR A 70 -11.22 20.03 4.03
C TYR A 70 -11.94 18.94 4.83
N LYS A 71 -13.18 18.63 4.43
CA LYS A 71 -13.92 17.50 5.01
C LYS A 71 -13.16 16.18 4.78
N PRO A 72 -13.26 15.19 5.69
CA PRO A 72 -12.46 13.96 5.60
C PRO A 72 -12.57 13.24 4.25
N ALA A 73 -13.78 13.09 3.71
CA ALA A 73 -14.00 12.45 2.41
C ALA A 73 -13.30 13.20 1.25
N THR A 74 -13.38 14.53 1.24
CA THR A 74 -12.72 15.37 0.23
C THR A 74 -11.19 15.34 0.37
N ALA A 75 -10.65 15.34 1.59
CA ALA A 75 -9.22 15.23 1.83
C ALA A 75 -8.67 13.88 1.35
N VAL A 76 -9.39 12.79 1.60
CA VAL A 76 -9.03 11.44 1.12
C VAL A 76 -9.03 11.38 -0.41
N LEU A 77 -10.07 11.89 -1.06
CA LEU A 77 -10.15 11.90 -2.54
C LEU A 77 -9.01 12.71 -3.18
N MET A 78 -8.71 13.89 -2.63
CA MET A 78 -7.61 14.72 -3.13
C MET A 78 -6.24 14.08 -2.88
N GLY A 79 -6.01 13.48 -1.71
CA GLY A 79 -4.80 12.71 -1.43
C GLY A 79 -4.62 11.53 -2.40
N LEU A 80 -5.71 10.85 -2.74
CA LEU A 80 -5.73 9.80 -3.76
C LEU A 80 -5.35 10.33 -5.14
N CYS A 81 -5.88 11.48 -5.56
CA CYS A 81 -5.48 12.10 -6.83
C CYS A 81 -3.98 12.41 -6.86
N ILE A 82 -3.42 12.98 -5.79
CA ILE A 82 -1.98 13.29 -5.70
C ILE A 82 -1.15 12.00 -5.78
N TYR A 83 -1.56 10.95 -5.06
CA TYR A 83 -0.91 9.65 -5.11
C TYR A 83 -0.92 9.04 -6.51
N VAL A 84 -2.06 9.10 -7.21
CA VAL A 84 -2.18 8.59 -8.58
C VAL A 84 -1.24 9.35 -9.52
N ILE A 85 -1.21 10.69 -9.44
CA ILE A 85 -0.29 11.52 -10.23
C ILE A 85 1.17 11.12 -9.95
N TYR A 86 1.52 10.91 -8.67
CA TYR A 86 2.85 10.44 -8.29
C TYR A 86 3.17 9.08 -8.92
N MET A 87 2.27 8.09 -8.85
CA MET A 87 2.52 6.75 -9.39
C MET A 87 2.69 6.74 -10.91
N PHE A 88 1.93 7.57 -11.64
CA PHE A 88 2.10 7.73 -13.08
C PHE A 88 3.38 8.50 -13.43
N GLY A 89 3.67 9.59 -12.70
CA GLY A 89 4.87 10.38 -12.89
C GLY A 89 6.15 9.60 -12.59
N SER A 90 6.15 8.80 -11.51
CA SER A 90 7.28 7.96 -11.14
C SER A 90 7.59 6.93 -12.22
N LYS A 91 6.57 6.34 -12.88
CA LYS A 91 6.78 5.43 -14.01
C LYS A 91 7.50 6.11 -15.18
N LEU A 92 7.21 7.39 -15.47
CA LEU A 92 7.83 8.11 -16.58
C LEU A 92 9.29 8.50 -16.31
N ILE A 93 9.67 8.71 -15.05
CA ILE A 93 11.05 9.01 -14.63
C ILE A 93 11.89 7.71 -14.53
N VAL A 94 11.20 6.58 -14.36
CA VAL A 94 11.81 5.30 -14.02
C VAL A 94 11.93 4.37 -15.23
N ALA A 95 11.07 4.53 -16.24
CA ALA A 95 11.16 3.91 -17.57
C ALA A 95 12.39 4.41 -18.34
#